data_AF-A0A9D2K919-F1
#
_entry.id   AF-A0A9D2K919-F1
#
_cell.length_a   1.000
_cell.length_b   1.000
_cell.length_c   1.000
_cell.angle_alpha   90.00
_cell.angle_beta   90.00
_cell.angle_gamma   90.00
#
_symmetry.space_group_name_H-M   'P 1'
#
loop_
_entity.id
_entity.type
_entity.pdbx_description
1 polymer ?
#
loop_
_entity_poly.entity_id
_entity_poly.type
_entity_poly.pdbx_seq_one_letter_code
_entity_poly.pdbx_strand_id
1 'polypeptide(L)'
;MITVLPVENPERLAALYEAAGLVQPADGGGVEAKDGEESLGYCLYRFNEEAMTVLALEPASDRLMADGVLRSALHVAVTRGIPAAYYGDTAPVQLFRSLGFIKNDENRELDIGKLFSSCKNCEAGR
;
A
#
# COMPACT_ATOMS: atom_id res chain seq x y z
N MET A 1 6.73 -13.11 -13.79
CA MET A 1 7.23 -11.72 -13.60
C MET A 1 6.25 -11.06 -12.68
N ILE A 2 6.70 -10.65 -11.50
CA ILE A 2 5.81 -10.02 -10.52
C ILE A 2 5.48 -8.60 -10.99
N THR A 3 4.18 -8.29 -11.09
CA THR A 3 3.67 -6.96 -11.41
C THR A 3 2.84 -6.44 -10.24
N VAL A 4 3.02 -5.17 -9.88
CA VAL A 4 2.22 -4.52 -8.84
C VAL A 4 1.48 -3.37 -9.49
N LEU A 5 0.16 -3.48 -9.59
CA LEU A 5 -0.66 -2.53 -10.33
C LEU A 5 -1.89 -2.10 -9.52
N PRO A 6 -2.38 -0.86 -9.72
CA PRO A 6 -3.69 -0.47 -9.23
C PRO A 6 -4.77 -1.41 -9.76
N VAL A 7 -5.73 -1.76 -8.90
CA VAL A 7 -6.87 -2.59 -9.27
C VAL A 7 -7.90 -1.72 -9.95
N GLU A 8 -7.93 -1.78 -11.29
CA GLU A 8 -8.88 -1.00 -12.10
C GLU A 8 -10.25 -1.68 -12.21
N ASN A 9 -10.30 -3.01 -12.07
CA ASN A 9 -11.56 -3.75 -12.15
C ASN A 9 -12.33 -3.62 -10.81
N PRO A 10 -13.54 -3.02 -10.82
CA PRO A 10 -14.32 -2.80 -9.61
C PRO A 10 -14.79 -4.10 -8.95
N GLU A 11 -15.08 -5.16 -9.72
CA GLU A 11 -15.44 -6.47 -9.16
C GLU A 11 -14.26 -7.10 -8.41
N ARG A 12 -13.05 -6.97 -8.97
CA ARG A 12 -11.83 -7.44 -8.30
C ARG A 12 -11.54 -6.64 -7.05
N LEU A 13 -11.73 -5.32 -7.10
CA LEU A 13 -11.54 -4.46 -5.94
C LEU A 13 -12.51 -4.83 -4.82
N ALA A 14 -13.81 -4.96 -5.14
CA ALA A 14 -14.83 -5.38 -4.20
C ALA A 14 -14.49 -6.73 -3.55
N ALA A 15 -14.05 -7.71 -4.35
CA ALA A 15 -13.64 -9.02 -3.86
C ALA A 15 -12.46 -8.95 -2.88
N LEU A 16 -11.48 -8.07 -3.11
CA LEU A 16 -10.36 -7.86 -2.19
C LEU A 16 -10.80 -7.20 -0.89
N TYR A 17 -11.70 -6.21 -0.96
CA TYR A 17 -12.30 -5.58 0.23
C TYR A 17 -13.08 -6.60 1.06
N GLU A 18 -13.91 -7.42 0.41
CA GLU A 18 -14.66 -8.50 1.06
C GLU A 18 -13.74 -9.55 1.69
N ALA A 19 -12.69 -9.98 0.98
CA ALA A 19 -11.69 -10.91 1.50
C ALA A 19 -10.94 -10.35 2.72
N ALA A 20 -10.74 -9.04 2.79
CA ALA A 20 -10.16 -8.35 3.93
C ALA A 20 -11.17 -8.09 5.07
N GLY A 21 -12.45 -8.44 4.89
CA GLY A 21 -13.52 -8.14 5.85
C GLY A 21 -13.85 -6.65 5.95
N LEU A 22 -13.58 -5.87 4.90
CA LEU A 22 -13.77 -4.43 4.84
C LEU A 22 -14.91 -4.06 3.89
N VAL A 23 -15.62 -2.98 4.23
CA VAL A 23 -16.59 -2.37 3.30
C VAL A 23 -15.83 -1.43 2.37
N GLN A 24 -15.98 -1.62 1.05
CA GLN A 24 -15.37 -0.75 0.05
C GLN A 24 -15.93 0.68 0.16
N PRO A 25 -15.09 1.69 0.46
CA PRO A 25 -15.53 3.09 0.46
C PRO A 25 -15.65 3.64 -0.98
N ALA A 26 -16.43 4.71 -1.15
CA ALA A 26 -16.61 5.36 -2.47
C ALA A 26 -15.28 5.84 -3.07
N ASP A 27 -14.40 6.42 -2.24
CA ASP A 27 -13.05 6.85 -2.61
C ASP A 27 -11.99 5.77 -2.32
N GLY A 28 -12.44 4.50 -2.29
CA GLY A 28 -11.60 3.33 -2.06
C GLY A 28 -10.84 2.91 -3.31
N GLY A 29 -9.58 2.59 -3.12
CA GLY A 29 -8.73 1.98 -4.12
C GLY A 29 -7.94 0.82 -3.53
N GLY A 30 -7.17 0.18 -4.40
CA GLY A 30 -6.25 -0.86 -4.00
C GLY A 30 -5.20 -1.10 -5.06
N VAL A 31 -4.07 -1.63 -4.64
CA VAL A 31 -3.02 -2.17 -5.51
C VAL A 31 -2.90 -3.66 -5.24
N GLU A 32 -2.63 -4.42 -6.29
CA GLU A 32 -2.48 -5.87 -6.22
C GLU A 32 -1.16 -6.28 -6.89
N ALA A 33 -0.40 -7.12 -6.19
CA ALA A 33 0.75 -7.84 -6.71
C ALA A 33 0.30 -9.15 -7.34
N LYS A 34 0.70 -9.38 -8.59
CA LYS A 34 0.41 -10.60 -9.34
C LYS A 34 1.66 -11.22 -9.93
N ASP A 35 1.71 -12.54 -9.98
CA ASP A 35 2.61 -13.27 -10.89
C ASP A 35 1.75 -13.98 -11.94
N GLY A 36 1.59 -13.34 -13.10
CA GLY A 36 0.63 -13.80 -14.11
C GLY A 36 -0.81 -13.66 -13.62
N GLU A 37 -1.50 -14.78 -13.42
CA GLU A 37 -2.89 -14.82 -12.91
C GLU A 37 -2.97 -14.99 -11.39
N GLU A 38 -1.86 -15.37 -10.74
CA GLU A 38 -1.83 -15.60 -9.30
C GLU A 38 -1.71 -14.28 -8.54
N SER A 39 -2.58 -14.07 -7.54
CA SER A 39 -2.48 -12.94 -6.62
C SER A 39 -1.53 -13.27 -5.49
N LEU A 40 -0.45 -12.49 -5.38
CA LEU A 40 0.57 -12.68 -4.37
C LEU A 40 0.38 -11.79 -3.16
N GLY A 41 -0.32 -10.66 -3.33
CA GLY A 41 -0.53 -9.66 -2.27
C GLY A 41 -1.36 -8.48 -2.73
N TYR A 42 -1.88 -7.72 -1.77
CA TYR A 42 -2.69 -6.54 -2.03
C TYR A 42 -2.58 -5.51 -0.91
N CYS A 43 -2.79 -4.24 -1.26
CA CYS A 43 -2.95 -3.16 -0.30
C CYS A 43 -4.23 -2.41 -0.63
N LEU A 44 -5.09 -2.25 0.36
CA LEU A 44 -6.34 -1.51 0.24
C LEU A 44 -6.21 -0.19 0.96
N TYR A 45 -6.69 0.87 0.32
CA TYR A 45 -6.61 2.22 0.85
C TYR A 45 -7.82 3.03 0.42
N ARG A 46 -8.07 4.13 1.13
CA ARG A 46 -9.02 5.15 0.72
C ARG A 46 -8.34 6.49 0.61
N PHE A 47 -8.84 7.34 -0.25
CA PHE A 47 -8.46 8.75 -0.26
C PHE A 47 -9.45 9.58 0.55
N ASN A 48 -8.94 10.66 1.14
CA ASN A 48 -9.73 11.82 1.51
C ASN A 48 -9.12 13.06 0.84
N GLU A 49 -9.65 14.25 1.12
CA GLU A 49 -9.22 15.49 0.45
C GLU A 49 -7.73 15.85 0.70
N GLU A 50 -7.11 15.32 1.75
CA GLU A 50 -5.77 15.74 2.19
C GLU A 50 -4.75 14.59 2.24
N ALA A 51 -5.20 13.33 2.27
CA ALA A 51 -4.39 12.18 2.62
C ALA A 51 -4.93 10.83 2.10
N MET A 52 -4.03 9.86 2.01
CA MET A 52 -4.39 8.44 1.83
C MET A 52 -4.48 7.74 3.18
N THR A 53 -5.49 6.90 3.40
CA THR A 53 -5.54 6.01 4.58
C THR A 53 -5.44 4.55 4.12
N VAL A 54 -4.37 3.86 4.52
CA VAL A 54 -4.21 2.43 4.28
C VAL A 54 -5.08 1.65 5.26
N LEU A 55 -5.89 0.73 4.74
CA LEU A 55 -6.88 -0.03 5.51
C LEU A 55 -6.46 -1.49 5.71
N ALA A 56 -5.79 -2.08 4.72
CA ALA A 56 -5.29 -3.46 4.76
C ALA A 56 -4.03 -3.62 3.91
N LEU A 57 -3.14 -4.54 4.30
CA LEU A 57 -1.96 -4.93 3.55
C LEU A 57 -1.69 -6.43 3.78
N GLU A 58 -1.65 -7.20 2.69
CA GLU A 58 -1.29 -8.61 2.67
C GLU A 58 -0.31 -8.89 1.51
N PRO A 59 0.55 -9.92 1.60
CA PRO A 59 0.66 -10.89 2.68
C PRO A 59 1.50 -10.34 3.85
N ALA A 60 1.08 -10.60 5.09
CA ALA A 60 1.89 -10.26 6.27
C ALA A 60 3.13 -11.16 6.45
N SER A 61 3.14 -12.35 5.84
CA SER A 61 4.22 -13.34 5.92
C SER A 61 5.43 -13.00 5.05
N ASP A 62 5.24 -12.28 3.94
CA ASP A 62 6.32 -11.87 3.04
C ASP A 62 6.54 -10.36 3.14
N ARG A 63 7.58 -9.98 3.88
CA ARG A 63 7.96 -8.57 4.09
C ARG A 63 8.39 -7.89 2.79
N LEU A 64 9.02 -8.59 1.86
CA LEU A 64 9.48 -7.99 0.59
C LEU A 64 8.28 -7.69 -0.30
N MET A 65 7.31 -8.62 -0.36
CA MET A 65 6.07 -8.41 -1.08
C MET A 65 5.24 -7.27 -0.45
N ALA A 66 5.02 -7.32 0.86
CA ALA A 66 4.29 -6.30 1.60
C ALA A 66 4.91 -4.90 1.42
N ASP A 67 6.23 -4.80 1.48
CA ASP A 67 6.96 -3.56 1.22
C ASP A 67 6.75 -3.07 -0.22
N GLY A 68 6.89 -3.94 -1.22
CA GLY A 68 6.67 -3.58 -2.62
C GLY A 68 5.25 -3.10 -2.89
N VAL A 69 4.24 -3.81 -2.36
CA VAL A 69 2.83 -3.46 -2.52
C VAL A 69 2.50 -2.14 -1.81
N LEU A 70 2.97 -1.95 -0.57
CA LEU A 70 2.76 -0.71 0.17
C LEU A 70 3.43 0.48 -0.52
N ARG A 71 4.67 0.31 -1.04
CA ARG A 71 5.35 1.37 -1.80
C ARG A 71 4.58 1.74 -3.05
N SER A 72 4.04 0.76 -3.78
CA SER A 72 3.19 1.04 -4.95
C SER A 72 1.92 1.80 -4.57
N ALA A 73 1.27 1.46 -3.45
CA ALA A 73 0.11 2.21 -2.96
C ALA A 73 0.46 3.67 -2.63
N LEU A 74 1.54 3.88 -1.88
CA LEU A 74 2.01 5.23 -1.52
C LEU A 74 2.46 6.01 -2.77
N HIS A 75 3.04 5.34 -3.78
CA HIS A 75 3.37 5.96 -5.05
C HIS A 75 2.13 6.48 -5.77
N VAL A 76 1.02 5.73 -5.76
CA VAL A 76 -0.27 6.20 -6.30
C VAL A 76 -0.71 7.48 -5.58
N ALA A 77 -0.61 7.55 -4.25
CA ALA A 77 -0.93 8.78 -3.51
C ALA A 77 -0.09 9.99 -3.97
N VAL A 78 1.23 9.81 -4.09
CA VAL A 78 2.14 10.86 -4.55
C VAL A 78 1.82 11.31 -5.97
N THR A 79 1.53 10.38 -6.89
CA THR A 79 1.15 10.71 -8.28
C THR A 79 -0.16 11.49 -8.38
N ARG A 80 -1.05 11.35 -7.37
CA ARG A 80 -2.29 12.13 -7.24
C ARG A 80 -2.08 13.48 -6.54
N GLY A 81 -0.85 13.83 -6.17
CA GLY A 81 -0.54 15.05 -5.44
C GLY A 81 -0.89 15.00 -3.96
N ILE A 82 -1.07 13.80 -3.38
CA ILE A 82 -1.42 13.60 -1.97
C ILE A 82 -0.13 13.23 -1.20
N PRO A 83 0.48 14.16 -0.44
CA PRO A 83 1.78 13.94 0.20
C PRO A 83 1.67 13.32 1.60
N ALA A 84 0.46 13.08 2.10
CA ALA A 84 0.20 12.51 3.42
C ALA A 84 -0.43 11.12 3.31
N ALA A 85 0.06 10.18 4.13
CA ALA A 85 -0.52 8.87 4.27
C ALA A 85 -0.64 8.50 5.75
N TYR A 86 -1.74 7.84 6.07
CA TYR A 86 -2.06 7.34 7.41
C TYR A 86 -2.46 5.87 7.33
N TYR A 87 -2.52 5.20 8.47
CA TYR A 87 -3.13 3.87 8.59
C TYR A 87 -4.42 3.89 9.42
N GLY A 88 -5.40 3.12 8.97
CA GLY A 88 -6.69 2.93 9.65
C GLY A 88 -6.60 1.93 10.80
N ASP A 89 -7.69 1.80 11.56
CA ASP A 89 -7.79 0.90 12.72
C ASP A 89 -7.60 -0.58 12.37
N THR A 90 -7.99 -0.98 11.16
CA THR A 90 -7.92 -2.36 10.68
C THR A 90 -6.57 -2.72 10.06
N ALA A 91 -5.66 -1.75 9.98
CA ALA A 91 -4.43 -1.93 9.24
C ALA A 91 -3.39 -2.72 10.07
N PRO A 92 -2.50 -3.49 9.42
CA PRO A 92 -1.52 -4.32 10.13
C PRO A 92 -0.37 -3.46 10.68
N VAL A 93 -0.60 -2.76 11.80
CA VAL A 93 0.37 -1.84 12.42
C VAL A 93 1.73 -2.50 12.68
N GLN A 94 1.73 -3.75 13.12
CA GLN A 94 2.97 -4.51 13.35
C GLN A 94 3.79 -4.70 12.06
N LEU A 95 3.11 -4.90 10.92
CA LEU A 95 3.77 -5.00 9.63
C LEU A 95 4.36 -3.65 9.22
N PHE A 96 3.62 -2.55 9.35
CA PHE A 96 4.15 -1.21 9.02
C PHE A 96 5.33 -0.83 9.92
N ARG A 97 5.26 -1.14 11.22
CA ARG A 97 6.36 -0.91 12.17
C ARG A 97 7.58 -1.73 11.78
N SER A 98 7.37 -2.99 11.46
CA SER A 98 8.40 -3.94 11.01
C SER A 98 9.08 -3.45 9.73
N LEU A 99 8.32 -3.00 8.73
CA LEU A 99 8.81 -2.39 7.50
C LEU A 99 9.41 -0.97 7.73
N GLY A 100 9.16 -0.40 8.90
CA GLY A 100 9.59 0.92 9.33
C GLY A 100 8.90 2.07 8.58
N PHE A 101 7.67 1.87 8.10
CA PHE A 101 6.88 2.93 7.46
C PHE A 101 6.16 3.80 8.48
N ILE A 102 6.22 3.54 9.78
CA ILE A 102 5.59 4.41 10.78
C ILE A 102 6.49 5.63 11.00
N LYS A 103 5.99 6.81 10.60
CA LYS A 103 6.64 8.10 10.85
C LYS A 103 6.27 8.64 12.23
N ASN A 104 4.98 8.58 12.57
CA ASN A 104 4.45 8.97 13.87
C ASN A 104 3.33 8.01 14.27
N ASP A 105 3.57 7.25 15.34
CA ASP A 105 2.63 6.23 15.84
C ASP A 105 1.38 6.86 16.49
N GLU A 106 1.54 8.01 17.16
CA GLU A 106 0.43 8.74 17.83
C GLU A 106 -0.57 9.29 16.81
N ASN A 107 -0.06 9.82 15.69
CA ASN A 107 -0.88 10.37 14.61
C ASN A 107 -1.24 9.33 13.53
N ARG A 108 -0.80 8.08 13.69
CA ARG A 108 -0.94 7.00 12.70
C ARG A 108 -0.39 7.36 11.31
N GLU A 109 0.66 8.16 11.28
CA GLU A 109 1.26 8.71 10.06
C GLU A 109 2.28 7.74 9.47
N LEU A 110 2.17 7.51 8.16
CA LEU A 110 3.11 6.72 7.37
C LEU A 110 4.18 7.61 6.72
N ASP A 111 5.40 7.08 6.65
CA ASP A 111 6.55 7.74 6.05
C ASP A 111 6.57 7.55 4.52
N ILE A 112 5.91 8.45 3.79
CA ILE A 112 6.00 8.51 2.32
C ILE A 112 7.44 8.82 1.86
N GLY A 113 8.25 9.49 2.68
CA GLY A 113 9.65 9.78 2.40
C GLY A 113 10.51 8.53 2.15
N LYS A 114 10.07 7.38 2.68
CA LYS A 114 10.73 6.09 2.41
C LYS A 114 10.67 5.64 0.96
N LEU A 115 9.70 6.11 0.17
CA LEU A 115 9.65 5.85 -1.27
C LEU A 115 10.94 6.33 -1.97
N PHE A 116 11.44 7.50 -1.56
CA PHE A 116 12.61 8.12 -2.15
C PHE A 116 13.93 7.61 -1.55
N SER A 117 13.86 7.01 -0.37
CA SER A 117 15.05 6.55 0.38
C SER A 117 15.57 5.18 -0.05
N SER A 118 14.79 4.40 -0.81
CA SER A 118 15.16 3.02 -1.19
C SER A 118 15.96 2.90 -2.50
N CYS A 119 16.36 3.99 -3.13
CA CYS A 119 17.19 3.96 -4.33
C CYS A 119 18.71 4.04 -4.01
N LYS A 120 19.19 3.31 -2.99
CA LYS A 120 20.64 3.23 -2.68
C LYS A 120 21.40 2.17 -3.48
N ASN A 121 20.79 1.56 -4.50
CA ASN A 121 21.44 0.53 -5.33
C ASN A 121 21.41 0.80 -6.84
N CYS A 122 21.12 2.04 -7.26
CA CYS A 122 21.23 2.48 -8.66
C CYS A 122 22.53 3.24 -8.97
N GLU A 123 23.54 3.20 -8.08
CA GLU A 123 24.88 3.78 -8.31
C GLU A 123 25.96 2.68 -8.50
N ALA A 124 25.68 1.67 -9.32
CA ALA A 124 26.71 0.77 -9.85
C ALA A 124 26.53 0.64 -11.37
N GLY A 125 26.92 1.69 -12.08
CA GLY A 125 26.83 1.78 -13.53
C GLY A 125 27.54 3.04 -14.04
N ARG A 126 28.77 3.27 -13.60
CA ARG A 126 29.74 4.12 -14.29
C ARG A 126 30.88 3.24 -14.78
#